data_AF-A0A645EQK9-F1
#
_entry.id   AF-A0A645EQK9-F1
#
_cell.length_a   1.000
_cell.length_b   1.000
_cell.length_c   1.000
_cell.angle_alpha   90.00
_cell.angle_beta   90.00
_cell.angle_gamma   90.00
#
_symmetry.space_group_name_H-M   'P 1'
#
loop_
_entity.id
_entity.type
_entity.pdbx_description
1 polymer ?
#
loop_
_entity_poly.entity_id
_entity_poly.type
_entity_poly.pdbx_seq_one_letter_code
_entity_poly.pdbx_strand_id
1 'polypeptide(L)'
;MGFTAIKYASVLANGESNLAMSSVSPIGLPLALGGVLFGIGMVIAGGCASGTLMRVGEGFTMQMISLVFFVAGSLWGAHDMGFWSKLNQGAPKIFLPNVLGWFWALVVQLGMIVLLYIAAVKWQQKKMGSAE
;
A
#
# COMPACT_ATOMS: atom_id res chain seq x y z
N MET A 1 -6.68 16.43 4.87
CA MET A 1 -6.31 16.93 6.20
C MET A 1 -5.17 16.15 6.89
N GLY A 2 -4.67 15.02 6.36
CA GLY A 2 -3.52 14.32 6.98
C GLY A 2 -2.16 14.90 6.59
N PHE A 3 -1.90 15.04 5.28
CA PHE A 3 -0.60 15.47 4.77
C PHE A 3 -0.23 16.92 5.15
N THR A 4 -1.23 17.80 5.23
CA THR A 4 -1.07 19.20 5.67
C THR A 4 -0.75 19.30 7.16
N ALA A 5 -1.40 18.50 8.02
CA ALA A 5 -1.12 18.45 9.45
C ALA A 5 0.29 17.91 9.75
N ILE A 6 0.72 16.87 9.01
CA ILE A 6 2.08 16.29 9.12
C ILE A 6 3.15 17.33 8.74
N LYS A 7 2.89 18.13 7.68
CA LYS A 7 3.79 19.20 7.28
C LYS A 7 3.80 20.39 8.24
N TYR A 8 2.64 20.78 8.78
CA TYR A 8 2.53 21.90 9.71
C TYR A 8 3.21 21.60 11.05
N ALA A 9 3.10 20.36 11.55
CA ALA A 9 3.83 19.91 12.74
C ALA A 9 5.36 19.91 12.52
N SER A 10 5.83 19.62 11.30
CA SER A 10 7.27 19.68 10.97
C SER A 10 7.83 21.10 10.86
N VAL A 11 6.99 22.08 10.50
CA VAL A 11 7.38 23.51 10.41
C VAL A 11 7.45 24.16 11.79
N LEU A 12 6.59 23.76 12.72
CA LEU A 12 6.57 24.29 14.09
C LEU A 12 7.78 23.84 14.92
N ALA A 13 8.43 22.74 14.52
CA ALA A 13 9.52 22.10 15.25
C ALA A 13 10.94 22.57 14.87
N ASN A 14 11.12 23.65 14.07
CA ASN A 14 12.41 24.34 13.77
C ASN A 14 13.69 23.45 13.69
N GLY A 15 13.59 22.22 13.22
CA GLY A 15 14.63 21.22 13.43
C GLY A 15 14.45 20.03 12.53
N GLU A 16 15.31 19.99 11.51
CA GLU A 16 15.56 18.87 10.61
C GLU A 16 14.41 18.40 9.71
N SER A 17 14.62 18.63 8.42
CA SER A 17 13.94 18.10 7.23
C SER A 17 13.84 16.56 7.13
N ASN A 18 13.97 15.81 8.24
CA ASN A 18 14.22 14.37 8.23
C ASN A 18 13.08 13.51 8.81
N LEU A 19 11.98 14.08 9.32
CA LEU A 19 10.84 13.26 9.77
C LEU A 19 10.01 12.68 8.62
N ALA A 20 10.14 13.23 7.40
CA ALA A 20 9.64 12.56 6.21
C ALA A 20 10.34 11.21 5.99
N MET A 21 11.57 11.04 6.49
CA MET A 21 12.39 9.83 6.35
C MET A 21 12.04 8.71 7.36
N SER A 22 11.27 9.02 8.41
CA SER A 22 11.00 8.06 9.49
C SER A 22 9.87 7.06 9.15
N SER A 23 9.07 7.33 8.12
CA SER A 23 7.90 6.51 7.77
C SER A 23 8.03 5.69 6.49
N VAL A 24 9.17 5.75 5.76
CA VAL A 24 9.39 4.75 4.69
C VAL A 24 10.13 3.57 5.28
N SER A 25 9.40 2.47 5.26
CA SER A 25 9.95 1.16 5.48
C SER A 25 11.01 0.88 4.40
N PRO A 26 12.18 0.35 4.77
CA PRO A 26 13.20 -0.01 3.80
C PRO A 26 12.61 -0.89 2.69
N ILE A 27 13.05 -0.65 1.46
CA ILE A 27 12.65 -1.48 0.32
C ILE A 27 13.43 -2.79 0.42
N GLY A 28 12.92 -3.71 1.23
CA GLY A 28 13.51 -5.02 1.46
C GLY A 28 12.81 -6.12 0.68
N LEU A 29 13.51 -7.23 0.47
CA LEU A 29 12.93 -8.53 0.09
C LEU A 29 11.64 -8.88 0.85
N PRO A 30 11.57 -8.68 2.18
CA PRO A 30 10.34 -8.84 2.93
C PRO A 30 9.16 -8.01 2.38
N LEU A 31 9.40 -6.76 2.00
CA LEU A 31 8.36 -5.86 1.50
C LEU A 31 7.79 -6.36 0.16
N ALA A 32 8.66 -6.86 -0.72
CA ALA A 32 8.27 -7.44 -2.00
C ALA A 32 7.44 -8.72 -1.82
N LEU A 33 7.90 -9.65 -0.98
CA LEU A 33 7.18 -10.90 -0.70
C LEU A 33 5.82 -10.63 -0.04
N GLY A 34 5.78 -9.72 0.95
CA GLY A 34 4.55 -9.30 1.59
C GLY A 34 3.57 -8.64 0.62
N GLY A 35 4.06 -7.78 -0.28
CA GLY A 35 3.24 -7.12 -1.30
C GLY A 35 2.60 -8.10 -2.28
N VAL A 36 3.34 -9.13 -2.72
CA VAL A 36 2.80 -10.19 -3.60
C VAL A 36 1.74 -11.02 -2.89
N LEU A 37 2.03 -11.49 -1.66
CA LEU A 37 1.08 -12.28 -0.87
C LEU A 37 -0.19 -11.48 -0.55
N PHE A 38 -0.05 -10.21 -0.20
CA PHE A 38 -1.17 -9.31 0.03
C PHE A 38 -2.02 -9.10 -1.23
N GLY A 39 -1.37 -8.94 -2.40
CA GLY A 39 -2.06 -8.84 -3.68
C GLY A 39 -2.86 -10.11 -4.02
N ILE A 40 -2.28 -11.29 -3.81
CA ILE A 40 -2.99 -12.57 -4.00
C ILE A 40 -4.20 -12.65 -3.07
N GLY A 41 -4.03 -12.29 -1.79
CA GLY A 41 -5.12 -12.25 -0.82
C GLY A 41 -6.26 -11.30 -1.25
N MET A 42 -5.93 -10.15 -1.84
CA MET A 42 -6.92 -9.19 -2.34
C MET A 42 -7.78 -9.77 -3.47
N VAL A 43 -7.18 -10.55 -4.38
CA VAL A 43 -7.91 -11.22 -5.47
C VAL A 43 -8.84 -12.31 -4.92
N ILE A 44 -8.36 -13.12 -3.96
CA ILE A 44 -9.15 -14.19 -3.34
C ILE A 44 -10.33 -13.60 -2.53
N ALA A 45 -10.10 -12.50 -1.81
CA ALA A 45 -11.14 -11.83 -1.01
C ALA A 45 -12.18 -11.08 -1.86
N GLY A 46 -11.95 -10.90 -3.16
CA GLY A 46 -12.87 -10.22 -4.08
C GLY A 46 -13.03 -8.72 -3.81
N GLY A 47 -12.02 -8.07 -3.22
CA GLY A 47 -12.04 -6.65 -2.91
C GLY A 47 -10.79 -6.16 -2.17
N CYS A 48 -10.54 -4.85 -2.20
CA CYS A 48 -9.49 -4.24 -1.38
C CYS A 48 -9.90 -4.15 0.09
N ALA A 49 -8.95 -4.07 1.01
CA ALA A 49 -9.22 -4.02 2.46
C ALA A 49 -10.21 -2.91 2.88
N SER A 50 -10.16 -1.75 2.22
CA SER A 50 -11.11 -0.66 2.47
C SER A 50 -12.52 -1.00 1.96
N GLY A 51 -12.61 -1.64 0.79
CA GLY A 51 -13.88 -2.10 0.22
C GLY A 51 -14.48 -3.26 1.01
N THR A 52 -13.64 -4.11 1.63
CA THR A 52 -14.14 -5.17 2.50
C THR A 52 -14.76 -4.61 3.78
N LEU A 53 -14.12 -3.60 4.38
CA LEU A 53 -14.65 -2.92 5.56
C LEU A 53 -16.02 -2.25 5.28
N MET A 54 -16.17 -1.62 4.12
CA MET A 54 -17.44 -0.98 3.72
C MET A 54 -18.58 -2.00 3.58
N ARG A 55 -18.36 -3.09 2.84
CA ARG A 55 -19.36 -4.15 2.61
C ARG A 55 -19.70 -4.94 3.87
N VAL A 56 -18.78 -5.08 4.82
CA VAL A 56 -19.09 -5.59 6.17
C VAL A 56 -20.07 -4.65 6.89
N GLY A 57 -19.88 -3.33 6.75
CA GLY A 57 -20.83 -2.34 7.25
C GLY A 57 -22.22 -2.41 6.60
N GLU A 58 -22.29 -2.88 5.36
CA GLU A 58 -23.55 -3.15 4.63
C GLU A 58 -24.20 -4.50 5.00
N GLY A 59 -23.58 -5.31 5.87
CA GLY A 59 -24.14 -6.58 6.37
C GLY A 59 -23.78 -7.83 5.57
N PHE A 60 -22.82 -7.76 4.63
CA PHE A 60 -22.37 -8.96 3.90
C PHE A 60 -21.54 -9.90 4.78
N THR A 61 -22.16 -10.99 5.24
CA THR A 61 -21.56 -12.00 6.12
C THR A 61 -20.31 -12.67 5.54
N MET A 62 -20.24 -12.87 4.22
CA MET A 62 -19.06 -13.43 3.55
C MET A 62 -17.80 -12.57 3.75
N GLN A 63 -17.94 -11.24 3.85
CA GLN A 63 -16.80 -10.35 4.04
C GLN A 63 -16.42 -10.15 5.51
N MET A 64 -17.28 -10.54 6.44
CA MET A 64 -16.98 -10.51 7.87
C MET A 64 -15.87 -11.52 8.20
N ILE A 65 -15.90 -12.69 7.57
CA ILE A 65 -14.84 -13.70 7.67
C ILE A 65 -13.51 -13.19 7.11
N SER A 66 -13.51 -12.55 5.93
CA SER A 66 -12.26 -12.02 5.37
C SER A 66 -11.66 -10.93 6.26
N LEU A 67 -12.50 -10.10 6.90
CA LEU A 67 -12.06 -9.10 7.86
C LEU A 67 -11.41 -9.73 9.11
N VAL A 68 -12.00 -10.77 9.68
CA VAL A 68 -11.45 -11.45 10.87
C VAL A 68 -10.07 -12.04 10.58
N PHE A 69 -9.92 -12.75 9.46
CA PHE A 69 -8.63 -13.31 9.05
C PHE A 69 -7.61 -12.21 8.70
N PHE A 70 -8.06 -11.09 8.12
CA PHE A 70 -7.20 -9.94 7.87
C PHE A 70 -6.66 -9.33 9.18
N VAL A 71 -7.51 -9.18 10.21
CA VAL A 71 -7.11 -8.66 11.53
C VAL A 71 -6.18 -9.65 12.23
N ALA A 72 -6.51 -10.94 12.25
CA ALA A 72 -5.69 -11.98 12.86
C ALA A 72 -4.30 -12.09 12.19
N GLY A 73 -4.27 -12.08 10.85
CA GLY A 73 -3.02 -12.08 10.09
C GLY A 73 -2.18 -10.82 10.29
N SER A 74 -2.83 -9.66 10.43
CA SER A 74 -2.14 -8.39 10.72
C SER A 74 -1.51 -8.37 12.11
N LEU A 75 -2.21 -8.92 13.13
CA LEU A 75 -1.66 -9.09 14.47
C LEU A 75 -0.45 -10.04 14.48
N TRP A 76 -0.55 -11.15 13.75
CA TRP A 76 0.54 -12.12 13.62
C TRP A 76 1.76 -11.49 12.94
N GLY A 77 1.54 -10.79 11.82
CA GLY A 77 2.61 -10.07 11.13
C GLY A 77 3.25 -8.98 11.99
N ALA A 78 2.48 -8.31 12.86
CA ALA A 78 3.00 -7.34 13.81
C ALA A 78 3.86 -7.99 14.91
N HIS A 79 3.47 -9.17 15.39
CA HIS A 79 4.25 -9.94 16.35
C HIS A 79 5.61 -10.38 15.77
N ASP A 80 5.63 -10.83 14.52
CA ASP A 80 6.84 -11.25 13.83
C ASP A 80 7.75 -10.07 13.38
N MET A 81 7.38 -8.80 13.63
CA MET A 81 8.18 -7.64 13.19
C MET A 81 9.65 -7.68 13.63
N GLY A 82 9.96 -8.30 14.78
CA GLY A 82 11.34 -8.50 15.25
C GLY A 82 12.20 -9.37 14.32
N PHE A 83 11.61 -10.40 13.71
CA PHE A 83 12.28 -11.26 12.73
C PHE A 83 12.42 -10.54 11.38
N TRP A 84 11.37 -9.88 10.93
CA TRP A 84 11.35 -9.12 9.68
C TRP A 84 12.32 -7.94 9.68
N SER A 85 12.51 -7.28 10.84
CA SER A 85 13.47 -6.19 11.02
C SER A 85 14.94 -6.66 10.90
N LYS A 86 15.27 -7.85 11.41
CA LYS A 86 16.61 -8.45 11.23
C LYS A 86 16.92 -8.79 9.77
N LEU A 87 15.91 -9.23 9.02
CA LEU A 87 16.04 -9.50 7.59
C LEU A 87 16.21 -8.22 6.74
N ASN A 88 15.87 -7.06 7.30
CA ASN A 88 15.86 -5.76 6.61
C ASN A 88 17.12 -4.91 6.89
N GLN A 89 18.11 -5.44 7.61
CA GLN A 89 19.32 -4.72 8.03
C GLN A 89 20.24 -4.28 6.87
N GLY A 90 20.08 -4.85 5.68
CA GLY A 90 20.83 -4.47 4.47
C GLY A 90 20.02 -3.72 3.42
N ALA A 91 18.76 -3.36 3.70
CA ALA A 91 17.87 -2.80 2.69
C ALA A 91 18.01 -1.27 2.59
N PRO A 92 18.32 -0.72 1.41
CA PRO A 92 18.48 0.71 1.24
C PRO A 92 17.12 1.42 1.33
N LYS A 93 17.04 2.43 2.21
CA LYS A 93 15.86 3.31 2.34
C LYS A 93 15.88 4.35 1.22
N ILE A 94 15.45 3.98 0.01
CA ILE A 94 15.30 4.95 -1.08
C ILE A 94 13.96 5.69 -0.89
N PHE A 95 14.06 6.99 -0.62
CA PHE A 95 12.95 7.93 -0.66
C PHE A 95 12.94 8.64 -2.01
N LEU A 96 12.07 8.20 -2.93
CA LEU A 96 11.85 8.90 -4.21
C LEU A 96 11.56 10.41 -4.09
N PRO A 97 10.88 10.93 -3.03
CA PRO A 97 10.63 12.36 -2.90
C PRO A 97 11.88 13.22 -2.64
N ASN A 98 12.97 12.62 -2.13
CA ASN A 98 14.20 13.36 -1.78
C ASN A 98 15.11 13.58 -2.99
N VAL A 99 14.90 12.83 -4.08
CA VAL A 99 15.71 12.90 -5.32
C VAL A 99 14.99 13.56 -6.50
N LEU A 100 13.65 13.50 -6.55
CA LEU A 100 12.87 13.96 -7.71
C LEU A 100 11.98 15.20 -7.43
N GLY A 101 11.81 15.58 -6.16
CA GLY A 101 10.88 16.65 -5.78
C GLY A 101 9.42 16.18 -5.75
N TRP A 102 8.64 16.80 -4.88
CA TRP A 102 7.25 16.40 -4.58
C TRP A 102 6.34 16.38 -5.82
N PHE A 103 6.58 17.30 -6.76
CA PHE A 103 5.82 17.41 -8.00
C PHE A 103 6.06 16.22 -8.95
N TRP A 104 7.31 15.80 -9.17
CA TRP A 104 7.61 14.61 -10.00
C TRP A 104 7.22 13.30 -9.34
N ALA A 105 7.31 13.19 -8.02
CA ALA A 105 6.79 12.02 -7.32
C ALA A 105 5.28 11.83 -7.58
N LEU A 106 4.50 12.91 -7.56
CA LEU A 106 3.06 12.87 -7.86
C LEU A 106 2.78 12.50 -9.31
N VAL A 107 3.53 13.08 -10.26
CA VAL A 107 3.35 12.79 -11.70
C VAL A 107 3.68 11.33 -12.01
N VAL A 108 4.77 10.78 -11.46
CA VAL A 108 5.12 9.37 -11.63
C VAL A 108 4.07 8.46 -11.02
N GLN A 109 3.58 8.78 -9.82
CA GLN A 109 2.55 7.99 -9.14
C GLN A 109 1.24 7.97 -9.94
N LEU A 110 0.76 9.14 -10.37
CA LEU A 110 -0.45 9.25 -11.19
C LEU A 110 -0.26 8.56 -12.55
N GLY A 111 0.90 8.75 -13.18
CA GLY A 111 1.24 8.09 -14.43
C GLY A 111 1.21 6.56 -14.32
N MET A 112 1.74 6.01 -13.22
CA MET A 112 1.73 4.57 -12.97
C MET A 112 0.31 4.03 -12.78
N ILE A 113 -0.55 4.74 -12.03
CA ILE A 113 -1.96 4.36 -11.86
C ILE A 113 -2.71 4.39 -13.19
N VAL A 114 -2.51 5.45 -13.99
CA VAL A 114 -3.14 5.58 -15.32
C VAL A 114 -2.67 4.46 -16.26
N LEU A 115 -1.38 4.12 -16.23
CA LEU A 115 -0.85 3.04 -17.06
C LEU A 115 -1.44 1.68 -16.66
N LEU A 116 -1.55 1.40 -15.36
CA LEU A 116 -2.22 0.20 -14.86
C LEU A 116 -3.71 0.18 -15.23
N TYR A 117 -4.38 1.32 -15.17
CA TYR A 117 -5.77 1.46 -15.58
C TYR A 117 -5.96 1.15 -17.07
N ILE A 118 -5.12 1.71 -17.95
CA ILE A 118 -5.16 1.43 -19.39
C ILE A 118 -4.89 -0.06 -19.66
N ALA A 119 -3.91 -0.66 -18.97
CA ALA A 119 -3.60 -2.07 -19.09
C ALA A 119 -4.80 -2.94 -18.67
N ALA A 120 -5.44 -2.61 -17.55
CA ALA A 120 -6.64 -3.30 -17.07
C ALA A 120 -7.80 -3.17 -18.06
N VAL A 121 -8.08 -1.97 -18.58
CA VAL A 121 -9.15 -1.74 -19.57
C VAL A 121 -8.88 -2.49 -20.88
N LYS A 122 -7.64 -2.46 -21.40
CA LYS A 122 -7.27 -3.22 -22.60
C LYS A 122 -7.43 -4.73 -22.40
N TRP A 123 -7.07 -5.25 -21.22
CA TRP A 123 -7.29 -6.64 -20.86
C TRP A 123 -8.78 -6.98 -20.74
N GLN A 124 -9.57 -6.08 -20.16
CA GLN A 124 -11.02 -6.23 -20.04
C GLN A 124 -11.67 -6.26 -21.43
N GLN A 125 -11.33 -5.34 -22.32
CA GLN A 125 -11.85 -5.29 -23.69
C GLN A 125 -11.48 -6.53 -24.50
N LYS A 126 -10.25 -7.04 -24.34
CA LYS A 126 -9.82 -8.27 -25.02
C LYS A 126 -10.57 -9.52 -24.54
N LYS A 127 -10.98 -9.57 -23.27
CA LYS A 127 -11.78 -10.69 -22.73
C LYS A 127 -13.28 -10.54 -22.94
N MET A 128 -13.82 -9.33 -22.85
CA MET A 128 -15.25 -9.08 -22.98
C MET A 128 -15.70 -8.93 -24.44
N GLY A 129 -14.80 -8.59 -25.38
CA GLY A 129 -15.06 -8.67 -26.82
C GLY A 129 -15.05 -10.11 -27.39
N SER A 130 -15.00 -11.13 -26.55
CA SER A 130 -15.19 -12.55 -26.89
C SER A 130 -16.46 -13.13 -26.23
N ALA A 131 -17.31 -12.27 -25.67
CA ALA A 131 -18.58 -12.63 -25.04
C ALA A 131 -19.75 -11.79 -25.62
N GLU A 132 -19.66 -11.42 -26.89
CA GLU A 132 -20.81 -11.13 -27.75
C GLU A 132 -20.87 -12.19 -28.85
#